data_AF-A0A507C757-F1
#
_entry.id   AF-A0A507C757-F1
#
_cell.length_a   1.000
_cell.length_b   1.000
_cell.length_c   1.000
_cell.angle_alpha   90.00
_cell.angle_beta   90.00
_cell.angle_gamma   90.00
#
_symmetry.space_group_name_H-M   'P 1'
#
loop_
_entity.id
_entity.type
_entity.pdbx_description
1 polymer ?
#
loop_
_entity_poly.entity_id
_entity_poly.type
_entity_poly.pdbx_seq_one_letter_code
_entity_poly.pdbx_strand_id
1 'polypeptide(L)'
;MAAIRASFRIASNATRFVAPTVARRAFVTRAAPRRAFSTEAPKAAAPEPPKEAGGSNALLWVGLLAAVGAGGYFYLSSQDGGIAIAVKKPLNYQEVYNTIASMLDAPDYDDGSYGPVLVRLAWHASGTYDKATNTGGSNGATMRFPPEGGHGANAGLSVARDLMEKVKKQFPDISYSDLWTLAGVVAIQEMGGPTIPWRAGRVDALSAEACTPDGRLPDAAQGQDHLRNIFYRMGFNDQEITALAGAHALGRCHTDRSGFDGPWTRSPTMFTNDYYKRLLEEKWVDKKWTGPKQAVDKATGQLMMLPADLALIKDRTFKKFVDLYAKDEQTFFSDFAKVFQKLEELGVPFKPDTPVFEFKRTE
;
A
#
# COMPACT_ATOMS: atom_id res chain seq x y z
N MET A 1 7.34 35.92 -77.55
CA MET A 1 6.42 36.49 -76.53
C MET A 1 6.94 36.00 -75.18
N ALA A 2 7.52 36.80 -74.26
CA ALA A 2 7.30 38.21 -73.90
C ALA A 2 5.83 38.49 -73.55
N ALA A 3 5.43 39.04 -72.39
CA ALA A 3 6.17 39.44 -71.18
C ALA A 3 5.28 39.12 -69.93
N ILE A 4 5.35 39.68 -68.70
CA ILE A 4 6.06 40.84 -68.12
C ILE A 4 6.22 40.64 -66.58
N ARG A 5 6.91 41.55 -65.87
CA ARG A 5 6.95 41.60 -64.38
C ARG A 5 5.91 42.59 -63.84
N ALA A 6 5.35 42.33 -62.66
CA ALA A 6 4.80 43.37 -61.79
C ALA A 6 5.20 43.10 -60.32
N SER A 7 5.84 44.07 -59.68
CA SER A 7 6.25 44.01 -58.28
C SER A 7 5.26 44.80 -57.42
N PHE A 8 4.90 44.30 -56.23
CA PHE A 8 4.40 45.14 -55.16
C PHE A 8 5.18 44.89 -53.87
N ARG A 9 5.78 45.96 -53.33
CA ARG A 9 6.30 46.03 -51.97
C ARG A 9 5.16 46.44 -51.05
N ILE A 10 5.01 45.76 -49.91
CA ILE A 10 4.27 46.30 -48.76
C ILE A 10 5.25 46.39 -47.59
N ALA A 11 5.11 47.46 -46.81
CA ALA A 11 6.13 47.93 -45.89
C ALA A 11 6.25 47.07 -44.62
N SER A 12 7.47 47.09 -44.06
CA SER A 12 7.80 46.59 -42.73
C SER A 12 7.04 47.31 -41.63
N ASN A 13 6.42 46.57 -40.71
CA ASN A 13 6.15 47.02 -39.35
C ASN A 13 6.69 46.00 -38.36
N ALA A 14 7.87 46.28 -37.80
CA ALA A 14 8.49 45.45 -36.79
C ALA A 14 7.95 45.82 -35.40
N THR A 15 6.90 45.11 -34.96
CA THR A 15 6.43 45.17 -33.57
C THR A 15 7.45 44.49 -32.66
N ARG A 16 8.27 45.30 -31.99
CA ARG A 16 9.18 44.84 -30.93
C ARG A 16 8.35 44.28 -29.76
N PHE A 17 8.30 42.96 -29.62
CA PHE A 17 7.96 42.35 -28.34
C PHE A 17 9.10 42.56 -27.35
N VAL A 18 8.85 43.37 -26.32
CA VAL A 18 9.76 43.54 -25.19
C VAL A 18 9.61 42.30 -24.29
N ALA A 19 10.66 41.50 -24.20
CA ALA A 19 10.72 40.41 -23.22
C ALA A 19 10.81 41.02 -21.80
N PRO A 20 10.01 40.54 -20.81
CA PRO A 20 10.17 40.98 -19.44
C PRO A 20 11.47 40.43 -18.86
N THR A 21 12.38 41.32 -18.48
CA THR A 21 13.64 40.97 -17.84
C THR A 21 13.39 40.42 -16.43
N VAL A 22 13.27 39.09 -16.30
CA VAL A 22 13.21 38.44 -14.99
C VAL A 22 14.57 38.58 -14.30
N ALA A 23 14.63 39.47 -13.31
CA ALA A 23 15.83 39.70 -12.52
C ALA A 23 16.24 38.41 -11.78
N ARG A 24 17.41 37.86 -12.10
CA ARG A 24 18.06 36.81 -11.31
C ARG A 24 18.39 37.36 -9.92
N ARG A 25 17.51 37.15 -8.94
CA ARG A 25 17.89 37.24 -7.52
C ARG A 25 18.83 36.09 -7.20
N ALA A 26 20.11 36.39 -7.06
CA ALA A 26 21.06 35.47 -6.47
C ALA A 26 20.66 35.21 -5.00
N PHE A 27 20.25 33.98 -4.68
CA PHE A 27 20.10 33.57 -3.29
C PHE A 27 21.48 33.38 -2.68
N VAL A 28 21.95 34.40 -1.95
CA VAL A 28 23.09 34.27 -1.04
C VAL A 28 22.64 33.42 0.14
N THR A 29 23.05 32.16 0.17
CA THR A 29 22.85 31.25 1.30
C THR A 29 23.74 31.69 2.48
N ARG A 30 23.27 32.69 3.23
CA ARG A 30 23.91 33.10 4.49
C ARG A 30 23.69 32.02 5.53
N ALA A 31 24.72 31.22 5.81
CA ALA A 31 24.66 30.16 6.81
C ALA A 31 24.25 30.73 8.17
N ALA A 32 23.16 30.23 8.74
CA ALA A 32 22.75 30.55 10.09
C ALA A 32 23.67 29.83 11.09
N PRO A 33 24.06 30.45 12.22
CA PRO A 33 24.90 29.81 13.21
C PRO A 33 24.17 28.64 13.86
N ARG A 34 24.85 27.49 13.97
CA ARG A 34 24.37 26.33 14.74
C ARG A 34 24.15 26.75 16.19
N ARG A 35 22.90 26.92 16.62
CA ARG A 35 22.57 26.88 18.04
C ARG A 35 22.71 25.44 18.52
N ALA A 36 23.67 25.20 19.40
CA ALA A 36 23.70 23.95 20.16
C ALA A 36 22.43 23.89 21.01
N PHE A 37 21.62 22.85 20.84
CA PHE A 37 20.57 22.52 21.78
C PHE A 37 21.24 21.91 23.02
N SER A 38 21.28 22.66 24.11
CA SER A 38 21.64 22.12 25.42
C SER A 38 20.56 21.14 25.89
N THR A 39 20.96 19.90 26.15
CA THR A 39 20.10 18.88 26.74
C THR A 39 19.94 19.12 28.24
N GLU A 40 19.02 20.01 28.62
CA GLU A 40 18.49 20.07 29.99
C GLU A 40 16.97 20.01 29.95
N ALA A 41 16.43 18.82 30.24
CA ALA A 41 15.04 18.67 30.61
C ALA A 41 14.86 19.19 32.06
N PRO A 42 13.79 19.95 32.37
CA PRO A 42 13.52 20.35 33.74
C PRO A 42 13.24 19.10 34.59
N LYS A 43 14.05 18.88 35.63
CA LYS A 43 13.80 17.84 36.62
C LYS A 43 12.49 18.13 37.35
N ALA A 44 11.42 17.44 36.98
CA ALA A 44 10.27 17.30 37.87
C ALA A 44 10.75 16.57 39.14
N ALA A 45 10.61 17.21 40.29
CA ALA A 45 10.97 16.59 41.55
C ALA A 45 10.01 15.44 41.85
N ALA A 46 10.53 14.23 41.95
CA ALA A 46 9.80 13.12 42.56
C ALA A 46 9.61 13.44 44.06
N PRO A 47 8.45 13.13 44.66
CA PRO A 47 8.30 13.23 46.11
C PRO A 47 9.27 12.27 46.79
N GLU A 48 9.94 12.73 47.85
CA GLU A 48 10.88 11.90 48.61
C GLU A 48 10.17 10.66 49.20
N PRO A 49 10.79 9.47 49.18
CA PRO A 49 10.29 8.36 49.96
C PRO A 49 10.42 8.69 51.46
N PRO A 50 9.41 8.38 52.30
CA PRO A 50 9.51 8.62 53.72
C PRO A 50 10.65 7.80 54.34
N LYS A 51 11.42 8.45 55.23
CA LYS A 51 12.58 7.86 55.89
C LYS A 51 12.18 6.63 56.70
N GLU A 52 12.94 5.54 56.56
CA GLU A 52 12.75 4.34 57.39
C GLU A 52 12.93 4.68 58.87
N ALA A 53 11.88 4.46 59.66
CA ALA A 53 11.96 4.32 61.10
C ALA A 53 11.80 2.84 61.45
N GLY A 54 12.83 2.24 62.04
CA GLY A 54 12.78 0.85 62.46
C GLY A 54 11.73 0.62 63.55
N GLY A 55 10.82 -0.32 63.33
CA GLY A 55 9.76 -0.66 64.28
C GLY A 55 8.86 -1.78 63.75
N SER A 56 8.97 -2.96 64.34
CA SER A 56 8.23 -4.17 63.96
C SER A 56 6.71 -3.99 64.07
N ASN A 57 5.97 -4.03 62.95
CA ASN A 57 4.51 -4.27 62.92
C ASN A 57 3.96 -4.64 61.53
N ALA A 58 4.58 -5.61 60.85
CA ALA A 58 4.19 -6.05 59.50
C ALA A 58 2.78 -6.72 59.41
N LEU A 59 2.14 -7.04 60.54
CA LEU A 59 0.84 -7.72 60.58
C LEU A 59 -0.37 -6.77 60.55
N LEU A 60 -0.21 -5.48 60.86
CA LEU A 60 -1.34 -4.54 60.94
C LEU A 60 -1.83 -4.05 59.57
N TRP A 61 -0.97 -4.01 58.55
CA TRP A 61 -1.35 -3.56 57.20
C TRP A 61 -2.08 -4.61 56.36
N VAL A 62 -1.87 -5.90 56.66
CA VAL A 62 -2.60 -7.00 56.00
C VAL A 62 -4.09 -6.98 56.38
N GLY A 63 -4.42 -6.63 57.63
CA GLY A 63 -5.81 -6.54 58.10
C GLY A 63 -6.62 -5.42 57.43
N LEU A 64 -6.02 -4.25 57.20
CA LEU A 64 -6.74 -3.12 56.60
C LEU A 64 -7.05 -3.33 55.11
N LEU A 65 -6.12 -3.95 54.36
CA LEU A 65 -6.35 -4.33 52.96
C LEU A 65 -7.44 -5.40 52.81
N ALA A 66 -7.51 -6.38 53.73
CA ALA A 66 -8.55 -7.40 53.72
C ALA A 66 -9.95 -6.80 54.01
N ALA A 67 -10.05 -5.86 54.96
CA ALA A 67 -11.32 -5.22 55.31
C ALA A 67 -11.85 -4.31 54.18
N VAL A 68 -10.99 -3.54 53.52
CA VAL A 68 -11.37 -2.71 52.35
C VAL A 68 -11.74 -3.59 51.15
N GLY A 69 -11.01 -4.69 50.92
CA GLY A 69 -11.33 -5.64 49.85
C GLY A 69 -12.70 -6.31 50.04
N ALA A 70 -13.00 -6.81 51.24
CA ALA A 70 -14.29 -7.44 51.55
C ALA A 70 -15.45 -6.43 51.55
N GLY A 71 -15.27 -5.25 52.14
CA GLY A 71 -16.28 -4.19 52.16
C GLY A 71 -16.57 -3.62 50.76
N GLY A 72 -15.55 -3.43 49.94
CA GLY A 72 -15.70 -2.99 48.55
C GLY A 72 -16.41 -4.03 47.68
N TYR A 73 -16.08 -5.31 47.83
CA TYR A 73 -16.76 -6.41 47.12
C TYR A 73 -18.24 -6.52 47.51
N PHE A 74 -18.57 -6.44 48.81
CA PHE A 74 -19.96 -6.47 49.27
C PHE A 74 -20.75 -5.22 48.85
N TYR A 75 -20.14 -4.02 48.92
CA TYR A 75 -20.78 -2.78 48.46
C TYR A 75 -21.10 -2.84 46.96
N LEU A 76 -20.16 -3.30 46.14
CA LEU A 76 -20.36 -3.52 44.70
C LEU A 76 -21.36 -4.64 44.38
N SER A 77 -21.51 -5.66 45.22
CA SER A 77 -22.52 -6.72 45.02
C SER A 77 -23.91 -6.38 45.56
N SER A 78 -24.01 -5.35 46.41
CA SER A 78 -25.27 -4.95 47.09
C SER A 78 -26.06 -3.84 46.36
N GLN A 79 -25.52 -3.28 45.27
CA GLN A 79 -26.31 -2.46 44.36
C GLN A 79 -26.96 -3.35 43.29
N ASP A 80 -28.30 -3.41 43.30
CA ASP A 80 -29.14 -3.95 42.21
C ASP A 80 -29.02 -3.05 40.96
N GLY A 81 -27.85 -3.10 40.34
CA GLY A 81 -27.45 -2.38 39.16
C GLY A 81 -26.41 -3.24 38.44
N GLY A 82 -26.88 -4.36 37.88
CA GLY A 82 -26.02 -5.39 37.32
C GLY A 82 -24.96 -4.80 36.39
N ILE A 83 -23.69 -5.13 36.67
CA ILE A 83 -22.57 -4.70 35.82
C ILE A 83 -22.77 -5.31 34.44
N ALA A 84 -23.32 -4.51 33.54
CA ALA A 84 -23.39 -4.84 32.13
C ALA A 84 -21.96 -4.85 31.58
N ILE A 85 -21.31 -6.01 31.68
CA ILE A 85 -20.15 -6.33 30.84
C ILE A 85 -20.67 -6.26 29.42
N ALA A 86 -20.45 -5.12 28.76
CA ALA A 86 -20.81 -4.92 27.38
C ALA A 86 -20.02 -5.93 26.54
N VAL A 87 -20.65 -7.07 26.23
CA VAL A 87 -20.09 -8.07 25.32
C VAL A 87 -19.92 -7.38 23.98
N LYS A 88 -18.68 -6.99 23.70
CA LYS A 88 -18.30 -6.29 22.49
C LYS A 88 -18.69 -7.16 21.30
N LYS A 89 -19.69 -6.71 20.54
CA LYS A 89 -20.16 -7.43 19.34
C LYS A 89 -18.94 -7.68 18.42
N PRO A 90 -18.78 -8.89 17.85
CA PRO A 90 -17.72 -9.12 16.88
C PRO A 90 -17.82 -8.14 15.73
N LEU A 91 -16.66 -7.66 15.26
CA LEU A 91 -16.56 -6.69 14.18
C LEU A 91 -17.25 -7.22 12.90
N ASN A 92 -18.08 -6.39 12.29
CA ASN A 92 -18.78 -6.71 11.06
C ASN A 92 -17.89 -6.40 9.84
N TYR A 93 -17.10 -7.37 9.39
CA TYR A 93 -16.17 -7.14 8.26
C TYR A 93 -16.87 -6.75 6.94
N GLN A 94 -18.15 -7.12 6.73
CA GLN A 94 -18.91 -6.65 5.56
C GLN A 94 -19.23 -5.14 5.65
N GLU A 95 -19.35 -4.58 6.85
CA GLU A 95 -19.56 -3.14 7.06
C GLU A 95 -18.28 -2.35 6.82
N VAL A 96 -17.13 -2.92 7.22
CA VAL A 96 -15.81 -2.40 6.86
C VAL A 96 -15.61 -2.46 5.34
N TYR A 97 -15.95 -3.59 4.71
CA TYR A 97 -15.93 -3.76 3.25
C TYR A 97 -16.74 -2.66 2.55
N ASN A 98 -18.01 -2.49 2.93
CA ASN A 98 -18.91 -1.50 2.33
C ASN A 98 -18.40 -0.06 2.53
N THR A 99 -17.75 0.22 3.67
CA THR A 99 -17.16 1.54 3.95
C THR A 99 -15.93 1.80 3.08
N ILE A 100 -15.10 0.80 2.81
CA ILE A 100 -13.97 0.94 1.88
C ILE A 100 -14.49 1.10 0.44
N ALA A 101 -15.50 0.31 0.05
CA ALA A 101 -16.11 0.35 -1.28
C ALA A 101 -16.68 1.74 -1.62
N SER A 102 -17.40 2.36 -0.67
CA SER A 102 -17.96 3.72 -0.82
C SER A 102 -16.90 4.83 -0.91
N MET A 103 -15.62 4.51 -0.66
CA MET A 103 -14.48 5.41 -0.74
C MET A 103 -13.59 5.14 -1.96
N LEU A 104 -13.97 4.24 -2.87
CA LEU A 104 -13.17 3.92 -4.06
C LEU A 104 -13.32 4.95 -5.19
N ASP A 105 -14.50 5.53 -5.38
CA ASP A 105 -14.71 6.61 -6.36
C ASP A 105 -14.05 7.90 -5.87
N ALA A 106 -13.22 8.50 -6.73
CA ALA A 106 -12.41 9.66 -6.40
C ALA A 106 -12.05 10.45 -7.68
N PRO A 107 -12.98 11.25 -8.23
CA PRO A 107 -12.78 11.97 -9.50
C PRO A 107 -11.52 12.87 -9.54
N ASP A 108 -11.06 13.36 -8.38
CA ASP A 108 -9.87 14.19 -8.24
C ASP A 108 -8.55 13.42 -8.03
N TYR A 109 -8.56 12.07 -8.07
CA TYR A 109 -7.39 11.23 -7.83
C TYR A 109 -7.08 10.25 -8.97
N ASP A 110 -5.87 10.38 -9.53
CA ASP A 110 -5.29 9.53 -10.58
C ASP A 110 -6.25 9.23 -11.75
N ASP A 111 -6.85 8.03 -11.78
CA ASP A 111 -7.77 7.56 -12.83
C ASP A 111 -9.26 7.67 -12.43
N GLY A 112 -9.57 8.53 -11.46
CA GLY A 112 -10.89 8.64 -10.86
C GLY A 112 -11.14 7.67 -9.71
N SER A 113 -10.11 6.97 -9.20
CA SER A 113 -10.30 5.96 -8.16
C SER A 113 -9.09 5.70 -7.27
N TYR A 114 -9.34 5.45 -5.98
CA TYR A 114 -8.36 4.94 -5.02
C TYR A 114 -8.12 3.41 -5.12
N GLY A 115 -8.94 2.67 -5.88
CA GLY A 115 -8.84 1.21 -5.98
C GLY A 115 -7.43 0.70 -6.28
N PRO A 116 -6.75 1.16 -7.35
CA PRO A 116 -5.41 0.67 -7.70
C PRO A 116 -4.35 0.90 -6.62
N VAL A 117 -4.41 2.01 -5.87
CA VAL A 117 -3.44 2.30 -4.80
C VAL A 117 -3.70 1.48 -3.54
N LEU A 118 -4.94 1.06 -3.29
CA LEU A 118 -5.28 0.12 -2.21
C LEU A 118 -4.81 -1.31 -2.52
N VAL A 119 -4.97 -1.78 -3.76
CA VAL A 119 -4.38 -3.06 -4.21
C VAL A 119 -2.86 -3.04 -4.05
N ARG A 120 -2.20 -1.93 -4.42
CA ARG A 120 -0.76 -1.77 -4.20
C ARG A 120 -0.40 -1.72 -2.71
N LEU A 121 -1.19 -1.09 -1.84
CA LEU A 121 -0.94 -1.10 -0.39
C LEU A 121 -0.99 -2.53 0.17
N ALA A 122 -2.02 -3.31 -0.18
CA ALA A 122 -2.16 -4.70 0.24
C ALA A 122 -1.00 -5.59 -0.27
N TRP A 123 -0.61 -5.43 -1.55
CA TRP A 123 0.57 -6.10 -2.11
C TRP A 123 1.84 -5.73 -1.36
N HIS A 124 2.13 -4.45 -1.15
CA HIS A 124 3.38 -4.01 -0.51
C HIS A 124 3.45 -4.37 0.97
N ALA A 125 2.33 -4.33 1.70
CA ALA A 125 2.26 -4.79 3.09
C ALA A 125 2.52 -6.30 3.23
N SER A 126 2.22 -7.09 2.20
CA SER A 126 2.44 -8.54 2.17
C SER A 126 3.78 -8.94 1.53
N GLY A 127 4.30 -8.11 0.61
CA GLY A 127 5.46 -8.35 -0.24
C GLY A 127 6.80 -8.46 0.48
N THR A 128 6.87 -8.05 1.75
CA THR A 128 8.08 -8.09 2.58
C THR A 128 8.36 -9.48 3.17
N TYR A 129 7.48 -10.46 2.97
CA TYR A 129 7.64 -11.80 3.55
C TYR A 129 8.91 -12.52 3.07
N ASP A 130 9.47 -13.33 3.96
CA ASP A 130 10.59 -14.23 3.72
C ASP A 130 10.33 -15.54 4.45
N LYS A 131 10.17 -16.63 3.68
CA LYS A 131 9.83 -17.95 4.22
C LYS A 131 10.98 -18.62 4.99
N ALA A 132 12.22 -18.16 4.79
CA ALA A 132 13.39 -18.74 5.46
C ALA A 132 13.56 -18.20 6.88
N THR A 133 13.22 -16.92 7.09
CA THR A 133 13.27 -16.27 8.41
C THR A 133 11.91 -16.16 9.10
N ASN A 134 10.81 -16.38 8.36
CA ASN A 134 9.42 -16.13 8.78
C ASN A 134 9.23 -14.70 9.32
N THR A 135 9.74 -13.71 8.58
CA THR A 135 9.63 -12.27 8.93
C THR A 135 9.08 -11.45 7.77
N GLY A 136 8.47 -10.30 8.08
CA GLY A 136 7.69 -9.52 7.11
C GLY A 136 6.34 -10.17 6.82
N GLY A 137 5.69 -9.73 5.74
CA GLY A 137 4.32 -10.13 5.42
C GLY A 137 3.28 -9.25 6.13
N SER A 138 2.00 -9.55 5.85
CA SER A 138 0.87 -8.69 6.21
C SER A 138 0.62 -8.54 7.71
N ASN A 139 1.09 -9.49 8.53
CA ASN A 139 0.87 -9.51 9.98
C ASN A 139 1.84 -8.57 10.71
N GLY A 140 1.43 -7.31 10.87
CA GLY A 140 2.17 -6.31 11.64
C GLY A 140 1.88 -4.87 11.22
N ALA A 141 1.43 -4.66 9.97
CA ALA A 141 1.25 -3.34 9.37
C ALA A 141 2.48 -2.43 9.60
N THR A 142 3.68 -2.98 9.42
CA THR A 142 4.96 -2.36 9.79
C THR A 142 5.31 -1.14 8.94
N MET A 143 4.72 -1.00 7.76
CA MET A 143 4.73 0.21 6.93
C MET A 143 4.13 1.47 7.61
N ARG A 144 3.51 1.35 8.81
CA ARG A 144 3.16 2.50 9.67
C ARG A 144 4.40 3.18 10.26
N PHE A 145 5.49 2.45 10.45
CA PHE A 145 6.69 2.95 11.09
C PHE A 145 7.66 3.58 10.09
N PRO A 146 8.45 4.60 10.48
CA PRO A 146 9.34 5.32 9.57
C PRO A 146 10.33 4.47 8.74
N PRO A 147 10.92 3.37 9.24
CA PRO A 147 11.84 2.56 8.44
C PRO A 147 11.17 2.03 7.17
N GLU A 148 10.14 1.18 7.31
CA GLU A 148 9.47 0.58 6.17
C GLU A 148 8.55 1.56 5.43
N GLY A 149 7.88 2.47 6.15
CA GLY A 149 7.03 3.50 5.57
C GLY A 149 7.78 4.53 4.72
N GLY A 150 9.10 4.63 4.91
CA GLY A 150 10.03 5.49 4.16
C GLY A 150 10.88 4.78 3.10
N HIS A 151 10.79 3.46 2.95
CA HIS A 151 11.47 2.74 1.86
C HIS A 151 11.06 3.27 0.49
N GLY A 152 12.00 3.40 -0.45
CA GLY A 152 11.74 4.00 -1.76
C GLY A 152 10.65 3.26 -2.55
N ALA A 153 10.61 1.93 -2.45
CA ALA A 153 9.57 1.11 -3.06
C ALA A 153 8.15 1.40 -2.55
N ASN A 154 7.99 2.03 -1.38
CA ASN A 154 6.71 2.37 -0.76
C ASN A 154 6.27 3.83 -1.01
N ALA A 155 7.00 4.58 -1.84
CA ALA A 155 6.65 5.95 -2.22
C ALA A 155 5.22 6.04 -2.80
N GLY A 156 4.47 7.07 -2.37
CA GLY A 156 3.06 7.29 -2.69
C GLY A 156 2.05 6.49 -1.86
N LEU A 157 2.45 5.42 -1.15
CA LEU A 157 1.52 4.61 -0.35
C LEU A 157 1.00 5.32 0.91
N SER A 158 1.55 6.48 1.29
CA SER A 158 0.95 7.33 2.32
C SER A 158 -0.50 7.70 1.99
N VAL A 159 -0.82 7.97 0.72
CA VAL A 159 -2.19 8.30 0.28
C VAL A 159 -3.18 7.19 0.66
N ALA A 160 -2.82 5.93 0.40
CA ALA A 160 -3.64 4.78 0.76
C ALA A 160 -3.73 4.57 2.28
N ARG A 161 -2.62 4.78 3.02
CA ARG A 161 -2.61 4.70 4.49
C ARG A 161 -3.48 5.78 5.13
N ASP A 162 -3.40 7.02 4.64
CA ASP A 162 -4.19 8.17 5.11
C ASP A 162 -5.67 8.04 4.77
N LEU A 163 -6.01 7.37 3.65
CA LEU A 163 -7.38 6.99 3.33
C LEU A 163 -7.91 5.94 4.31
N MET A 164 -7.12 4.88 4.55
CA MET A 164 -7.48 3.80 5.48
C MET A 164 -7.54 4.29 6.94
N GLU A 165 -6.78 5.30 7.33
CA GLU A 165 -6.89 5.95 8.64
C GLU A 165 -8.29 6.53 8.89
N LYS A 166 -9.02 6.95 7.86
CA LYS A 166 -10.43 7.39 7.99
C LYS A 166 -11.39 6.22 8.29
N VAL A 167 -11.08 5.03 7.76
CA VAL A 167 -11.83 3.78 8.03
C VAL A 167 -11.48 3.26 9.42
N LYS A 168 -10.18 3.27 9.79
CA LYS A 168 -9.67 2.89 11.12
C LYS A 168 -10.35 3.66 12.25
N LYS A 169 -10.66 4.95 12.05
CA LYS A 169 -11.38 5.79 13.02
C LYS A 169 -12.85 5.39 13.22
N GLN A 170 -13.50 4.85 12.18
CA GLN A 170 -14.87 4.34 12.27
C GLN A 170 -14.90 2.94 12.88
N PHE A 171 -13.88 2.13 12.59
CA PHE A 171 -13.69 0.78 13.12
C PHE A 171 -12.41 0.71 13.98
N PRO A 172 -12.42 1.25 15.21
CA PRO A 172 -11.24 1.27 16.09
C PRO A 172 -10.71 -0.13 16.44
N ASP A 173 -11.50 -1.17 16.18
CA ASP A 173 -11.26 -2.55 16.59
C ASP A 173 -10.59 -3.43 15.52
N ILE A 174 -10.60 -3.02 14.25
CA ILE A 174 -9.83 -3.70 13.21
C ILE A 174 -8.34 -3.41 13.39
N SER A 175 -7.45 -4.38 13.19
CA SER A 175 -6.02 -4.08 13.06
C SER A 175 -5.76 -3.34 11.73
N TYR A 176 -4.72 -2.52 11.66
CA TYR A 176 -4.27 -1.97 10.37
C TYR A 176 -3.88 -3.09 9.40
N SER A 177 -3.35 -4.20 9.93
CA SER A 177 -2.97 -5.39 9.18
C SER A 177 -4.17 -6.05 8.47
N ASP A 178 -5.28 -6.24 9.18
CA ASP A 178 -6.53 -6.73 8.57
C ASP A 178 -7.18 -5.67 7.67
N LEU A 179 -7.13 -4.39 8.06
CA LEU A 179 -7.72 -3.29 7.28
C LEU A 179 -7.05 -3.12 5.90
N TRP A 180 -5.72 -3.18 5.82
CA TRP A 180 -5.00 -2.98 4.56
C TRP A 180 -5.14 -4.15 3.61
N THR A 181 -5.22 -5.39 4.12
CA THR A 181 -5.50 -6.58 3.29
C THR A 181 -6.95 -6.59 2.81
N LEU A 182 -7.91 -6.35 3.72
CA LEU A 182 -9.32 -6.20 3.34
C LEU A 182 -9.51 -5.10 2.29
N ALA A 183 -8.77 -3.98 2.36
CA ALA A 183 -8.85 -2.93 1.36
C ALA A 183 -8.35 -3.36 -0.03
N GLY A 184 -7.37 -4.26 -0.12
CA GLY A 184 -6.96 -4.88 -1.38
C GLY A 184 -8.07 -5.75 -1.96
N VAL A 185 -8.66 -6.62 -1.14
CA VAL A 185 -9.80 -7.49 -1.51
C VAL A 185 -11.00 -6.68 -2.00
N VAL A 186 -11.41 -5.64 -1.26
CA VAL A 186 -12.49 -4.72 -1.66
C VAL A 186 -12.18 -4.09 -3.02
N ALA A 187 -10.99 -3.52 -3.16
CA ALA A 187 -10.61 -2.83 -4.39
C ALA A 187 -10.63 -3.76 -5.61
N ILE A 188 -10.12 -5.00 -5.50
CA ILE A 188 -10.17 -5.98 -6.60
C ILE A 188 -11.61 -6.36 -6.95
N GLN A 189 -12.46 -6.64 -5.95
CA GLN A 189 -13.84 -7.07 -6.18
C GLN A 189 -14.71 -5.96 -6.81
N GLU A 190 -14.63 -4.73 -6.30
CA GLU A 190 -15.44 -3.60 -6.78
C GLU A 190 -14.95 -3.10 -8.15
N MET A 191 -13.66 -3.21 -8.48
CA MET A 191 -13.15 -2.97 -9.84
C MET A 191 -13.46 -4.11 -10.84
N GLY A 192 -14.38 -5.02 -10.50
CA GLY A 192 -14.85 -6.08 -11.41
C GLY A 192 -14.08 -7.40 -11.37
N GLY A 193 -13.03 -7.52 -10.54
CA GLY A 193 -12.19 -8.71 -10.42
C GLY A 193 -12.87 -9.91 -9.75
N PRO A 194 -12.12 -10.97 -9.43
CA PRO A 194 -12.68 -12.15 -8.75
C PRO A 194 -13.08 -11.87 -7.30
N THR A 195 -14.00 -12.67 -6.76
CA THR A 195 -14.19 -12.79 -5.32
C THR A 195 -12.96 -13.43 -4.69
N ILE A 196 -12.43 -12.84 -3.61
CA ILE A 196 -11.24 -13.33 -2.92
C ILE A 196 -11.62 -13.74 -1.50
N PRO A 197 -11.49 -15.03 -1.13
CA PRO A 197 -11.70 -15.46 0.24
C PRO A 197 -10.64 -14.83 1.15
N TRP A 198 -11.08 -14.20 2.24
CA TRP A 198 -10.22 -13.44 3.14
C TRP A 198 -10.39 -13.90 4.59
N ARG A 199 -9.32 -13.83 5.39
CA ARG A 199 -9.34 -14.18 6.82
C ARG A 199 -8.92 -13.00 7.67
N ALA A 200 -9.63 -12.80 8.78
CA ALA A 200 -9.28 -11.85 9.83
C ALA A 200 -8.43 -12.49 10.93
N GLY A 201 -7.73 -11.68 11.71
CA GLY A 201 -6.96 -12.11 12.89
C GLY A 201 -5.49 -11.67 12.86
N ARG A 202 -5.07 -10.82 11.92
CA ARG A 202 -3.71 -10.26 11.93
C ARG A 202 -3.55 -9.28 13.08
N VAL A 203 -2.37 -9.30 13.68
CA VAL A 203 -2.01 -8.44 14.82
C VAL A 203 -1.03 -7.37 14.37
N ASP A 204 -1.31 -6.13 14.74
CA ASP A 204 -0.40 -5.01 14.47
C ASP A 204 0.85 -5.08 15.35
N ALA A 205 2.01 -4.86 14.75
CA ALA A 205 3.25 -4.71 15.48
C ALA A 205 3.20 -3.46 16.37
N LEU A 206 3.75 -3.56 17.57
CA LEU A 206 3.75 -2.48 18.57
C LEU A 206 4.78 -1.39 18.26
N SER A 207 5.83 -1.72 17.50
CA SER A 207 7.00 -0.86 17.31
C SER A 207 7.81 -1.21 16.05
N ALA A 208 8.78 -0.36 15.73
CA ALA A 208 9.53 -0.39 14.46
C ALA A 208 10.55 -1.55 14.34
N GLU A 209 10.85 -2.25 15.43
CA GLU A 209 11.74 -3.42 15.45
C GLU A 209 11.21 -4.60 14.63
N ALA A 210 9.91 -4.61 14.31
CA ALA A 210 9.29 -5.59 13.42
C ALA A 210 9.47 -5.25 11.92
N CYS A 211 9.93 -4.05 11.55
CA CYS A 211 10.18 -3.69 10.15
C CYS A 211 11.27 -4.56 9.53
N THR A 212 11.05 -5.00 8.29
CA THR A 212 12.09 -5.71 7.53
C THR A 212 13.11 -4.72 6.94
N PRO A 213 14.31 -5.19 6.55
CA PRO A 213 15.21 -4.40 5.70
C PRO A 213 14.56 -3.99 4.37
N ASP A 214 15.06 -2.92 3.76
CA ASP A 214 14.70 -2.52 2.38
C ASP A 214 15.19 -3.55 1.34
N GLY A 215 14.72 -3.44 0.10
CA GLY A 215 15.10 -4.33 -1.00
C GLY A 215 14.38 -5.69 -1.00
N ARG A 216 13.43 -5.93 -0.09
CA ARG A 216 12.57 -7.13 -0.15
C ARG A 216 11.47 -7.06 -1.21
N LEU A 217 11.11 -5.87 -1.68
CA LEU A 217 10.13 -5.64 -2.75
C LEU A 217 10.82 -5.66 -4.14
N PRO A 218 10.10 -6.01 -5.22
CA PRO A 218 10.70 -6.14 -6.55
C PRO A 218 11.09 -4.79 -7.17
N ASP A 219 12.14 -4.82 -7.99
CA ASP A 219 12.63 -3.68 -8.76
C ASP A 219 12.08 -3.80 -10.18
N ALA A 220 11.26 -2.82 -10.56
CA ALA A 220 10.61 -2.73 -11.86
C ALA A 220 11.57 -2.68 -13.05
N ALA A 221 12.82 -2.23 -12.84
CA ALA A 221 13.84 -2.13 -13.88
C ALA A 221 14.50 -3.48 -14.25
N GLN A 222 14.26 -4.54 -13.47
CA GLN A 222 14.94 -5.83 -13.62
C GLN A 222 14.07 -6.89 -14.31
N GLY A 223 14.70 -8.01 -14.68
CA GLY A 223 14.10 -9.09 -15.47
C GLY A 223 13.71 -10.34 -14.67
N GLN A 224 13.50 -11.43 -15.40
CA GLN A 224 12.94 -12.69 -14.91
C GLN A 224 13.69 -13.31 -13.71
N ASP A 225 15.02 -13.17 -13.66
CA ASP A 225 15.83 -13.78 -12.60
C ASP A 225 15.68 -13.01 -11.27
N HIS A 226 15.48 -11.69 -11.33
CA HIS A 226 15.14 -10.86 -10.17
C HIS A 226 13.73 -11.15 -9.66
N LEU A 227 12.75 -11.28 -10.58
CA LEU A 227 11.39 -11.67 -10.23
C LEU A 227 11.39 -13.02 -9.50
N ARG A 228 12.09 -14.04 -10.03
CA ARG A 228 12.22 -15.34 -9.36
C ARG A 228 12.91 -15.20 -8.00
N ASN A 229 14.01 -14.46 -7.88
CA ASN A 229 14.70 -14.25 -6.60
C ASN A 229 13.75 -13.69 -5.51
N ILE A 230 13.03 -12.61 -5.82
CA ILE A 230 12.10 -11.96 -4.89
C ILE A 230 10.92 -12.88 -4.51
N PHE A 231 10.26 -13.48 -5.50
CA PHE A 231 9.02 -14.22 -5.26
C PHE A 231 9.28 -15.66 -4.77
N TYR A 232 10.40 -16.29 -5.13
CA TYR A 232 10.77 -17.61 -4.59
C TYR A 232 11.18 -17.53 -3.12
N ARG A 233 11.73 -16.38 -2.65
CA ARG A 233 11.92 -16.09 -1.21
C ARG A 233 10.59 -16.10 -0.45
N MET A 234 9.52 -15.61 -1.07
CA MET A 234 8.17 -15.63 -0.49
C MET A 234 7.51 -17.01 -0.55
N GLY A 235 7.92 -17.87 -1.50
CA GLY A 235 7.35 -19.21 -1.70
C GLY A 235 6.35 -19.31 -2.85
N PHE A 236 6.42 -18.40 -3.82
CA PHE A 236 5.67 -18.49 -5.08
C PHE A 236 6.45 -19.27 -6.15
N ASN A 237 5.73 -19.76 -7.16
CA ASN A 237 6.27 -20.34 -8.39
C ASN A 237 5.97 -19.45 -9.62
N ASP A 238 6.48 -19.79 -10.80
CA ASP A 238 6.34 -18.95 -12.01
C ASP A 238 4.90 -18.65 -12.45
N GLN A 239 3.95 -19.57 -12.23
CA GLN A 239 2.53 -19.37 -12.51
C GLN A 239 1.91 -18.32 -11.58
N GLU A 240 2.30 -18.36 -10.31
CA GLU A 240 1.80 -17.47 -9.25
C GLU A 240 2.35 -16.05 -9.43
N ILE A 241 3.64 -15.93 -9.79
CA ILE A 241 4.27 -14.66 -10.19
C ILE A 241 3.50 -14.04 -11.36
N THR A 242 3.23 -14.84 -12.40
CA THR A 242 2.54 -14.35 -13.60
C THR A 242 1.09 -13.96 -13.30
N ALA A 243 0.40 -14.69 -12.42
CA ALA A 243 -0.95 -14.33 -11.98
C ALA A 243 -0.96 -12.97 -11.26
N LEU A 244 -0.10 -12.80 -10.25
CA LEU A 244 -0.01 -11.56 -9.47
C LEU A 244 0.33 -10.34 -10.33
N ALA A 245 1.17 -10.50 -11.35
CA ALA A 245 1.49 -9.43 -12.31
C ALA A 245 0.24 -8.90 -13.05
N GLY A 246 -0.82 -9.70 -13.19
CA GLY A 246 -2.10 -9.25 -13.75
C GLY A 246 -2.76 -8.10 -12.99
N ALA A 247 -2.38 -7.84 -11.73
CA ALA A 247 -2.82 -6.65 -11.00
C ALA A 247 -2.33 -5.34 -11.65
N HIS A 248 -1.28 -5.37 -12.49
CA HIS A 248 -0.89 -4.23 -13.33
C HIS A 248 -1.93 -3.91 -14.42
N ALA A 249 -3.03 -4.66 -14.56
CA ALA A 249 -4.20 -4.17 -15.28
C ALA A 249 -4.75 -2.85 -14.71
N LEU A 250 -4.46 -2.59 -13.43
CA LEU A 250 -4.95 -1.46 -12.65
C LEU A 250 -3.93 -0.31 -12.53
N GLY A 251 -4.43 0.92 -12.56
CA GLY A 251 -3.71 2.14 -12.26
C GLY A 251 -2.61 2.48 -13.28
N ARG A 252 -1.60 3.19 -12.76
CA ARG A 252 -0.51 3.79 -13.53
C ARG A 252 0.73 3.98 -12.67
N CYS A 253 1.89 4.12 -13.32
CA CYS A 253 3.09 4.65 -12.67
C CYS A 253 3.12 6.18 -12.67
N HIS A 254 3.83 6.74 -11.69
CA HIS A 254 4.09 8.18 -11.55
C HIS A 254 5.58 8.46 -11.35
N THR A 255 6.06 9.54 -11.97
CA THR A 255 7.50 9.89 -11.99
C THR A 255 8.03 10.29 -10.61
N ASP A 256 7.20 10.94 -9.79
CA ASP A 256 7.50 11.36 -8.41
C ASP A 256 7.48 10.20 -7.41
N ARG A 257 6.80 9.08 -7.75
CA ARG A 257 6.69 7.89 -6.88
C ARG A 257 7.71 6.81 -7.27
N SER A 258 7.86 6.54 -8.57
CA SER A 258 8.56 5.35 -9.09
C SER A 258 9.62 5.66 -10.15
N GLY A 259 9.68 6.90 -10.64
CA GLY A 259 10.43 7.28 -11.84
C GLY A 259 9.75 6.88 -13.16
N PHE A 260 8.96 5.79 -13.18
CA PHE A 260 8.16 5.34 -14.32
C PHE A 260 6.87 6.16 -14.50
N ASP A 261 6.21 6.08 -15.65
CA ASP A 261 5.12 7.00 -16.01
C ASP A 261 4.08 6.40 -16.97
N GLY A 262 2.81 6.45 -16.61
CA GLY A 262 1.66 6.06 -17.45
C GLY A 262 0.99 4.73 -17.06
N PRO A 263 -0.18 4.43 -17.64
CA PRO A 263 -0.95 3.21 -17.38
C PRO A 263 -0.53 2.04 -18.28
N TRP A 264 -0.76 0.82 -17.82
CA TRP A 264 -0.56 -0.40 -18.61
C TRP A 264 -1.74 -0.72 -19.55
N THR A 265 -2.96 -0.34 -19.16
CA THR A 265 -4.21 -0.63 -19.89
C THR A 265 -4.99 0.65 -20.20
N ARG A 266 -6.04 0.53 -21.03
CA ARG A 266 -6.94 1.65 -21.36
C ARG A 266 -8.06 1.85 -20.33
N SER A 267 -8.21 0.92 -19.38
CA SER A 267 -9.24 0.94 -18.34
C SER A 267 -8.61 0.65 -16.98
N PRO A 268 -7.74 1.54 -16.47
CA PRO A 268 -6.95 1.33 -15.25
C PRO A 268 -7.77 1.21 -13.95
N THR A 269 -9.09 1.35 -14.00
CA THR A 269 -10.01 1.11 -12.89
C THR A 269 -10.86 -0.15 -13.06
N MET A 270 -10.55 -1.00 -14.06
CA MET A 270 -11.24 -2.26 -14.35
C MET A 270 -10.27 -3.44 -14.29
N PHE A 271 -10.47 -4.34 -13.33
CA PHE A 271 -9.69 -5.57 -13.20
C PHE A 271 -10.11 -6.55 -14.30
N THR A 272 -9.25 -6.75 -15.29
CA THR A 272 -9.51 -7.58 -16.49
C THR A 272 -8.22 -8.27 -16.94
N ASN A 273 -8.31 -9.24 -17.85
CA ASN A 273 -7.14 -9.85 -18.48
C ASN A 273 -6.49 -8.99 -19.60
N ASP A 274 -6.93 -7.73 -19.81
CA ASP A 274 -6.38 -6.89 -20.89
C ASP A 274 -4.89 -6.61 -20.74
N TYR A 275 -4.34 -6.59 -19.52
CA TYR A 275 -2.89 -6.52 -19.28
C TYR A 275 -2.11 -7.55 -20.12
N TYR A 276 -2.53 -8.82 -20.09
CA TYR A 276 -1.87 -9.89 -20.85
C TYR A 276 -2.13 -9.78 -22.36
N LYS A 277 -3.32 -9.33 -22.76
CA LYS A 277 -3.66 -9.07 -24.17
C LYS A 277 -2.77 -7.96 -24.73
N ARG A 278 -2.70 -6.79 -24.08
CA ARG A 278 -1.80 -5.69 -24.47
C ARG A 278 -0.35 -6.15 -24.53
N LEU A 279 0.11 -6.90 -23.52
CA LEU A 279 1.49 -7.39 -23.44
C LEU A 279 1.88 -8.27 -24.65
N LEU A 280 0.94 -9.06 -25.20
CA LEU A 280 1.16 -9.91 -26.37
C LEU A 280 0.87 -9.25 -27.73
N GLU A 281 -0.17 -8.40 -27.81
CA GLU A 281 -0.69 -7.83 -29.06
C GLU A 281 0.02 -6.53 -29.48
N GLU A 282 0.46 -5.72 -28.51
CA GLU A 282 1.05 -4.42 -28.79
C GLU A 282 2.51 -4.52 -29.21
N LYS A 283 2.91 -3.65 -30.14
CA LYS A 283 4.32 -3.53 -30.53
C LYS A 283 5.06 -2.57 -29.59
N TRP A 284 5.70 -3.11 -28.57
CA TRP A 284 6.49 -2.35 -27.60
C TRP A 284 7.78 -1.76 -28.19
N VAL A 285 8.06 -0.49 -27.87
CA VAL A 285 9.30 0.23 -28.20
C VAL A 285 9.82 1.01 -26.99
N ASP A 286 11.14 1.18 -26.87
CA ASP A 286 11.75 1.95 -25.77
C ASP A 286 11.25 3.42 -25.80
N LYS A 287 10.74 3.91 -24.66
CA LYS A 287 10.32 5.31 -24.44
C LYS A 287 11.53 6.22 -24.48
N LYS A 288 11.51 7.24 -25.36
CA LYS A 288 12.60 8.22 -25.48
C LYS A 288 12.37 9.39 -24.54
N TRP A 289 12.97 9.32 -23.35
CA TRP A 289 12.77 10.29 -22.27
C TRP A 289 13.93 10.26 -21.26
N THR A 290 13.85 11.09 -20.21
CA THR A 290 14.86 11.20 -19.14
C THR A 290 14.61 10.30 -17.94
N GLY A 291 13.54 9.50 -17.94
CA GLY A 291 13.22 8.55 -16.88
C GLY A 291 13.96 7.21 -17.02
N PRO A 292 13.67 6.23 -16.16
CA PRO A 292 14.21 4.87 -16.27
C PRO A 292 13.80 4.20 -17.59
N LYS A 293 14.47 3.11 -17.95
CA LYS A 293 14.14 2.36 -19.16
C LYS A 293 12.71 1.80 -19.05
N GLN A 294 11.82 2.30 -19.90
CA GLN A 294 10.41 1.96 -19.97
C GLN A 294 10.06 1.69 -21.44
N ALA A 295 9.11 0.80 -21.71
CA ALA A 295 8.53 0.66 -23.04
C ALA A 295 7.17 1.35 -23.14
N VAL A 296 6.82 1.76 -24.36
CA VAL A 296 5.49 2.23 -24.73
C VAL A 296 4.99 1.52 -25.98
N ASP A 297 3.68 1.49 -26.19
CA ASP A 297 3.11 0.93 -27.41
C ASP A 297 3.49 1.80 -28.62
N LYS A 298 3.86 1.19 -29.75
CA LYS A 298 4.27 1.94 -30.94
C LYS A 298 3.11 2.71 -31.60
N ALA A 299 1.87 2.27 -31.41
CA ALA A 299 0.71 2.78 -32.15
C ALA A 299 0.26 4.17 -31.66
N THR A 300 0.26 4.38 -30.35
CA THR A 300 -0.27 5.57 -29.67
C THR A 300 0.73 6.18 -28.69
N GLY A 301 1.61 5.37 -28.09
CA GLY A 301 2.54 5.78 -27.03
C GLY A 301 1.85 6.10 -25.70
N GLN A 302 0.60 5.67 -25.52
CA GLN A 302 -0.23 5.96 -24.34
C GLN A 302 -0.11 4.86 -23.28
N LEU A 303 0.07 3.60 -23.70
CA LEU A 303 0.25 2.47 -22.82
C LEU A 303 1.74 2.25 -22.56
N MET A 304 2.06 1.73 -21.38
CA MET A 304 3.42 1.41 -20.98
C MET A 304 3.59 -0.02 -20.47
N MET A 305 4.84 -0.49 -20.49
CA MET A 305 5.28 -1.70 -19.80
C MET A 305 6.64 -1.44 -19.14
N LEU A 306 6.81 -1.97 -17.94
CA LEU A 306 8.08 -2.01 -17.22
C LEU A 306 9.02 -3.07 -17.85
N PRO A 307 10.34 -2.97 -17.63
CA PRO A 307 11.26 -4.07 -17.93
C PRO A 307 10.85 -5.41 -17.32
N ALA A 308 10.31 -5.38 -16.09
CA ALA A 308 9.74 -6.53 -15.40
C ALA A 308 8.53 -7.15 -16.13
N ASP A 309 7.56 -6.35 -16.58
CA ASP A 309 6.41 -6.82 -17.35
C ASP A 309 6.86 -7.49 -18.66
N LEU A 310 7.77 -6.84 -19.39
CA LEU A 310 8.33 -7.38 -20.62
C LEU A 310 9.18 -8.63 -20.40
N ALA A 311 9.63 -8.93 -19.19
CA ALA A 311 10.33 -10.18 -18.90
C ALA A 311 9.37 -11.38 -18.97
N LEU A 312 8.08 -11.19 -18.64
CA LEU A 312 7.08 -12.25 -18.67
C LEU A 312 6.84 -12.83 -20.07
N ILE A 313 7.03 -12.04 -21.13
CA ILE A 313 6.94 -12.52 -22.53
C ILE A 313 8.29 -12.91 -23.16
N LYS A 314 9.42 -12.60 -22.50
CA LYS A 314 10.76 -12.98 -22.94
C LYS A 314 11.19 -14.33 -22.36
N ASP A 315 10.79 -14.62 -21.13
CA ASP A 315 11.01 -15.92 -20.50
C ASP A 315 9.96 -16.94 -20.97
N ARG A 316 10.39 -18.14 -21.36
CA ARG A 316 9.51 -19.17 -21.92
C ARG A 316 8.53 -19.75 -20.90
N THR A 317 8.89 -19.79 -19.62
CA THR A 317 8.03 -20.36 -18.57
C THR A 317 6.95 -19.35 -18.17
N PHE A 318 7.31 -18.08 -17.96
CA PHE A 318 6.32 -17.02 -17.73
C PHE A 318 5.39 -16.86 -18.93
N LYS A 319 5.91 -16.85 -20.17
CA LYS A 319 5.09 -16.62 -21.36
C LYS A 319 3.98 -17.67 -21.52
N LYS A 320 4.20 -18.91 -21.10
CA LYS A 320 3.16 -19.95 -21.08
C LYS A 320 1.92 -19.52 -20.29
N PHE A 321 2.10 -18.83 -19.16
CA PHE A 321 1.01 -18.36 -18.31
C PHE A 321 0.43 -17.03 -18.83
N VAL A 322 1.23 -16.14 -19.40
CA VAL A 322 0.73 -14.96 -20.14
C VAL A 322 -0.17 -15.39 -21.30
N ASP A 323 0.24 -16.39 -22.09
CA ASP A 323 -0.52 -16.94 -23.22
C ASP A 323 -1.81 -17.67 -22.79
N LEU A 324 -1.87 -18.14 -21.54
CA LEU A 324 -3.07 -18.74 -20.93
C LEU A 324 -4.03 -17.63 -20.49
N TYR A 325 -3.57 -16.72 -19.63
CA TYR A 325 -4.42 -15.68 -19.04
C TYR A 325 -4.94 -14.67 -20.08
N ALA A 326 -4.21 -14.39 -21.15
CA ALA A 326 -4.72 -13.56 -22.26
C ALA A 326 -5.92 -14.20 -22.99
N LYS A 327 -5.99 -15.54 -23.04
CA LYS A 327 -7.04 -16.31 -23.72
C LYS A 327 -8.22 -16.65 -22.81
N ASP A 328 -7.95 -16.87 -21.54
CA ASP A 328 -8.92 -17.33 -20.55
C ASP A 328 -8.88 -16.45 -19.29
N GLU A 329 -9.82 -15.50 -19.24
CA GLU A 329 -10.02 -14.60 -18.11
C GLU A 329 -10.57 -15.32 -16.88
N GLN A 330 -11.36 -16.40 -17.06
CA GLN A 330 -11.92 -17.15 -15.93
C GLN A 330 -10.82 -17.94 -15.21
N THR A 331 -9.89 -18.54 -15.94
CA THR A 331 -8.70 -19.17 -15.37
C THR A 331 -7.80 -18.13 -14.70
N PHE A 332 -7.56 -16.97 -15.33
CA PHE A 332 -6.83 -15.87 -14.68
C PHE A 332 -7.47 -15.45 -13.35
N PHE A 333 -8.78 -15.20 -13.33
CA PHE A 333 -9.51 -14.77 -12.14
C PHE A 333 -9.48 -15.84 -11.04
N SER A 334 -9.68 -17.11 -11.40
CA SER A 334 -9.62 -18.22 -10.46
C SER A 334 -8.23 -18.39 -9.83
N ASP A 335 -7.17 -18.22 -10.61
CA ASP A 335 -5.80 -18.36 -10.09
C ASP A 335 -5.35 -17.11 -9.33
N PHE A 336 -5.67 -15.92 -9.82
CA PHE A 336 -5.38 -14.66 -9.12
C PHE A 336 -5.99 -14.64 -7.72
N ALA A 337 -7.26 -15.02 -7.56
CA ALA A 337 -7.90 -15.06 -6.25
C ALA A 337 -7.17 -15.95 -5.24
N LYS A 338 -6.79 -17.17 -5.64
CA LYS A 338 -6.04 -18.13 -4.80
C LYS A 338 -4.67 -17.57 -4.43
N VAL A 339 -3.97 -16.95 -5.38
CA VAL A 339 -2.59 -16.49 -5.18
C VAL A 339 -2.54 -15.17 -4.39
N PHE A 340 -3.52 -14.28 -4.58
CA PHE A 340 -3.66 -13.06 -3.79
C PHE A 340 -4.11 -13.38 -2.36
N GLN A 341 -5.01 -14.36 -2.16
CA GLN A 341 -5.27 -14.89 -0.82
C GLN A 341 -3.98 -15.45 -0.20
N LYS A 342 -3.27 -16.36 -0.89
CA LYS A 342 -2.00 -16.93 -0.40
C LYS A 342 -1.01 -15.85 0.04
N LEU A 343 -0.83 -14.81 -0.77
CA LEU A 343 0.00 -13.65 -0.47
C LEU A 343 -0.35 -12.99 0.86
N GLU A 344 -1.61 -12.61 1.04
CA GLU A 344 -2.07 -11.88 2.23
C GLU A 344 -2.02 -12.74 3.50
N GLU A 345 -1.92 -14.06 3.36
CA GLU A 345 -1.86 -15.03 4.45
C GLU A 345 -0.42 -15.52 4.74
N LEU A 346 0.59 -15.08 3.98
CA LEU A 346 1.99 -15.45 4.20
C LEU A 346 2.48 -15.02 5.60
N GLY A 347 2.95 -15.99 6.38
CA GLY A 347 3.48 -15.77 7.74
C GLY A 347 2.42 -15.51 8.81
N VAL A 348 1.12 -15.49 8.47
CA VAL A 348 0.05 -15.22 9.44
C VAL A 348 -0.28 -16.49 10.23
N PRO A 349 -0.23 -16.47 11.59
CA PRO A 349 -0.41 -17.65 12.42
C PRO A 349 -1.90 -18.00 12.64
N PHE A 350 -2.65 -18.18 11.55
CA PHE A 350 -4.06 -18.56 11.62
C PHE A 350 -4.25 -19.97 12.21
N LYS A 351 -5.26 -20.12 13.05
CA LYS A 351 -5.72 -21.43 13.53
C LYS A 351 -6.49 -22.18 12.43
N PRO A 352 -6.53 -23.53 12.44
CA PRO A 352 -7.24 -24.31 11.41
C PRO A 352 -8.74 -23.99 11.27
N ASP A 353 -9.37 -23.51 12.35
CA ASP A 353 -10.78 -23.13 12.46
C ASP A 353 -11.05 -21.63 12.20
N THR A 354 -10.03 -20.87 11.76
CA THR A 354 -10.17 -19.42 11.51
C THR A 354 -11.20 -19.16 10.40
N PRO A 355 -12.28 -18.39 10.65
CA PRO A 355 -13.30 -18.14 9.64
C PRO A 355 -12.76 -17.48 8.37
N VAL A 356 -13.21 -18.01 7.24
CA VAL A 356 -13.01 -17.42 5.90
C VAL A 356 -14.25 -16.61 5.55
N PHE A 357 -14.04 -15.38 5.09
CA PHE A 357 -15.08 -14.46 4.64
C PHE A 357 -15.04 -14.34 3.12
N GLU A 358 -16.19 -14.48 2.49
CA GLU A 358 -16.43 -14.05 1.10
C GLU A 358 -17.43 -12.90 1.14
N PHE A 359 -17.03 -11.74 0.64
CA PHE A 359 -17.82 -10.52 0.77
C PHE A 359 -18.74 -10.32 -0.44
N LYS A 360 -19.96 -9.84 -0.14
CA LYS A 360 -20.86 -9.34 -1.19
C LYS A 360 -20.37 -7.97 -1.66
N ARG A 361 -20.46 -7.75 -2.98
CA ARG A 361 -20.14 -6.44 -3.58
C ARG A 361 -21.19 -5.40 -3.21
N THR A 362 -20.83 -4.13 -3.35
CA THR A 362 -21.82 -3.05 -3.37
C THR A 362 -22.39 -2.94 -4.78
N GLU A 363 -23.67 -3.33 -4.95
CA GLU A 363 -24.44 -3.22 -6.21
C GLU A 363 -24.83 -1.77 -6.54
#